data_AF-A0A6A3KUH2-F1
#
_entry.id   AF-A0A6A3KUH2-F1
#
_cell.length_a   1.000
_cell.length_b   1.000
_cell.length_c   1.000
_cell.angle_alpha   90.00
_cell.angle_beta   90.00
_cell.angle_gamma   90.00
#
_symmetry.space_group_name_H-M   'P 1'
#
loop_
_entity.id
_entity.type
_entity.pdbx_description
1 polymer ?
#
loop_
_entity_poly.entity_id
_entity_poly.type
_entity_poly.pdbx_seq_one_letter_code
_entity_poly.pdbx_strand_id
1 'polypeptide(L)'
;MPIGREERRKLPGLPFQYEYGGGEDYYVRECYEEYYPLVEQFVLTQESCLTVTGTPDIGTSVSYAYCFEEFWKAHRDEWIVVAVSYDKNEEATQFAVYEDGVETTRVSHADEDTLLTVLRGLQHQLDKLAEDQDGKSEETKKKIKKILLLCDGVPKTRRTNMVVFTSPNDEWLRRNGTDGKFLFMPLWTSDELQEAALVLGLGLDDAEIDRRVEVFGGTARFCLSRDTNKITLAKERLVELIIREIRDGAGLQGLLFEETTEDTQSVSDYCLDKGREVQLGGFSSPIRMKYFAKAVDFE
;
A
#
# COMPACT_ATOMS: atom_id res chain seq x y z
N MET A 1 -25.75 9.17 -16.85
CA MET A 1 -25.07 8.06 -16.16
C MET A 1 -23.83 7.72 -16.96
N PRO A 2 -22.62 7.95 -16.43
CA PRO A 2 -21.42 7.43 -17.07
C PRO A 2 -21.42 5.91 -16.97
N ILE A 3 -20.75 5.28 -17.93
CA ILE A 3 -20.62 3.83 -18.11
C ILE A 3 -19.94 3.24 -16.86
N GLY A 4 -20.60 2.25 -16.25
CA GLY A 4 -20.34 1.81 -14.86
C GLY A 4 -18.91 1.34 -14.61
N ARG A 5 -18.21 2.08 -13.76
CA ARG A 5 -17.01 1.64 -13.06
C ARG A 5 -17.41 0.50 -12.12
N GLU A 6 -16.61 -0.56 -12.05
CA GLU A 6 -16.81 -1.60 -11.04
C GLU A 6 -16.27 -1.09 -9.70
N GLU A 7 -17.11 -0.38 -8.96
CA GLU A 7 -16.79 0.28 -7.69
C GLU A 7 -16.66 -0.69 -6.50
N ARG A 8 -17.09 -1.95 -6.68
CA ARG A 8 -17.03 -3.02 -5.66
C ARG A 8 -16.43 -4.27 -6.24
N ARG A 9 -15.42 -4.82 -5.55
CA ARG A 9 -14.78 -6.08 -5.95
C ARG A 9 -14.59 -7.00 -4.78
N LYS A 10 -14.55 -8.30 -5.05
CA LYS A 10 -14.25 -9.31 -4.02
C LYS A 10 -12.77 -9.24 -3.68
N LEU A 11 -12.44 -9.28 -2.39
CA LEU A 11 -11.04 -9.32 -1.96
C LEU A 11 -10.41 -10.65 -2.43
N PRO A 12 -9.30 -10.62 -3.19
CA PRO A 12 -8.61 -11.83 -3.61
C PRO A 12 -7.96 -12.53 -2.39
N GLY A 13 -7.81 -13.85 -2.49
CA GLY A 13 -7.19 -14.68 -1.45
C GLY A 13 -5.66 -14.51 -1.38
N LEU A 14 -5.20 -13.30 -1.03
CA LEU A 14 -3.81 -12.91 -0.89
C LEU A 14 -3.32 -12.99 0.55
N PRO A 15 -2.00 -13.13 0.76
CA PRO A 15 -1.34 -12.79 2.02
C PRO A 15 -1.55 -11.31 2.35
N PHE A 16 -2.03 -11.03 3.55
CA PHE A 16 -2.17 -9.67 4.09
C PHE A 16 -1.45 -9.54 5.43
N GLN A 17 -0.83 -8.39 5.69
CA GLN A 17 -0.20 -8.07 6.97
C GLN A 17 -1.25 -8.01 8.09
N TYR A 18 -2.43 -7.49 7.78
CA TYR A 18 -3.55 -7.38 8.71
C TYR A 18 -4.80 -8.01 8.11
N GLU A 19 -5.65 -8.59 8.95
CA GLU A 19 -6.95 -9.08 8.50
C GLU A 19 -7.81 -7.93 7.97
N TYR A 20 -8.41 -8.15 6.80
CA TYR A 20 -9.32 -7.18 6.21
C TYR A 20 -10.66 -7.16 6.96
N GLY A 21 -10.88 -6.11 7.74
CA GLY A 21 -12.11 -5.93 8.52
C GLY A 21 -13.34 -5.48 7.74
N GLY A 22 -13.23 -5.25 6.42
CA GLY A 22 -14.31 -4.71 5.58
C GLY A 22 -15.32 -5.75 5.06
N GLY A 23 -15.09 -7.05 5.30
CA GLY A 23 -15.93 -8.13 4.82
C GLY A 23 -15.31 -8.88 3.62
N GLU A 24 -16.14 -9.39 2.71
CA GLU A 24 -15.65 -10.11 1.52
C GLU A 24 -15.27 -9.18 0.37
N ASP A 25 -15.80 -7.96 0.35
CA ASP A 25 -15.65 -7.02 -0.76
C ASP A 25 -14.95 -5.74 -0.32
N TYR A 26 -14.26 -5.10 -1.25
CA TYR A 26 -13.62 -3.81 -1.08
C TYR A 26 -14.12 -2.81 -2.12
N TYR A 27 -14.02 -1.52 -1.78
CA TYR A 27 -14.34 -0.42 -2.66
C TYR A 27 -13.14 -0.04 -3.53
N VAL A 28 -13.35 0.08 -4.84
CA VAL A 28 -12.31 0.47 -5.80
C VAL A 28 -12.21 2.00 -5.84
N ARG A 29 -11.24 2.52 -5.09
CA ARG A 29 -10.97 3.96 -4.97
C ARG A 29 -10.67 4.62 -6.31
N GLU A 30 -11.03 5.89 -6.45
CA GLU A 30 -10.78 6.67 -7.67
C GLU A 30 -9.30 6.66 -8.04
N CYS A 31 -8.44 6.94 -7.05
CA CYS A 31 -7.00 7.03 -7.21
C CYS A 31 -6.34 5.73 -7.68
N TYR A 32 -6.97 4.56 -7.54
CA TYR A 32 -6.38 3.31 -8.00
C TYR A 32 -6.18 3.29 -9.52
N GLU A 33 -7.07 3.92 -10.28
CA GLU A 33 -6.95 4.04 -11.74
C GLU A 33 -5.78 4.93 -12.18
N GLU A 34 -5.38 5.89 -11.34
CA GLU A 34 -4.24 6.76 -11.59
C GLU A 34 -2.92 6.12 -11.13
N TYR A 35 -2.93 5.42 -10.01
CA TYR A 35 -1.73 4.87 -9.38
C TYR A 35 -1.28 3.54 -10.00
N TYR A 36 -2.22 2.67 -10.37
CA TYR A 36 -1.87 1.37 -10.95
C TYR A 36 -1.00 1.48 -12.21
N PRO A 37 -1.29 2.36 -13.20
CA PRO A 37 -0.41 2.52 -14.36
C PRO A 37 1.03 2.91 -14.00
N LEU A 38 1.23 3.67 -12.92
CA LEU A 38 2.57 4.04 -12.44
C LEU A 38 3.30 2.82 -11.83
N VAL A 39 2.57 2.00 -11.06
CA VAL A 39 3.08 0.75 -10.50
C VAL A 39 3.43 -0.24 -11.62
N GLU A 40 2.53 -0.42 -12.58
CA GLU A 40 2.71 -1.30 -13.73
C GLU A 40 3.93 -0.86 -14.56
N GLN A 41 4.00 0.42 -14.93
CA GLN A 41 5.13 0.95 -15.70
C GLN A 41 6.46 0.69 -14.98
N PHE A 42 6.52 0.92 -13.67
CA PHE A 42 7.71 0.65 -12.86
C PHE A 42 8.15 -0.81 -12.93
N VAL A 43 7.20 -1.74 -12.80
CA VAL A 43 7.48 -3.18 -12.85
C VAL A 43 7.98 -3.57 -14.24
N LEU A 44 7.35 -3.05 -15.29
CA LEU A 44 7.73 -3.36 -16.68
C LEU A 44 9.09 -2.77 -17.08
N THR A 45 9.49 -1.63 -16.52
CA THR A 45 10.84 -1.07 -16.70
C THR A 45 11.91 -1.78 -15.87
N GLN A 46 11.52 -2.77 -15.05
CA GLN A 46 12.41 -3.61 -14.22
C GLN A 46 13.29 -2.80 -13.27
N GLU A 47 12.69 -1.80 -12.65
CA GLU A 47 13.37 -1.03 -11.64
C GLU A 47 13.51 -1.80 -10.31
N SER A 48 14.43 -1.35 -9.46
CA SER A 48 14.91 -2.17 -8.35
C SER A 48 13.94 -2.32 -7.18
N CYS A 49 13.13 -1.32 -6.82
CA CYS A 49 12.02 -1.46 -5.85
C CYS A 49 11.16 -0.20 -5.83
N LEU A 50 9.84 -0.34 -5.82
CA LEU A 50 8.86 0.73 -5.63
C LEU A 50 8.22 0.59 -4.26
N THR A 51 8.03 1.68 -3.56
CA THR A 51 7.23 1.72 -2.32
C THR A 51 5.96 2.52 -2.58
N VAL A 52 4.80 1.89 -2.43
CA VAL A 52 3.50 2.55 -2.36
C VAL A 52 3.17 2.73 -0.89
N THR A 53 3.05 3.97 -0.45
CA THR A 53 2.80 4.31 0.95
C THR A 53 1.75 5.40 1.07
N GLY A 54 1.36 5.72 2.30
CA GLY A 54 0.42 6.79 2.61
C GLY A 54 0.08 6.73 4.10
N THR A 55 -0.72 7.67 4.58
CA THR A 55 -1.13 7.69 5.99
C THR A 55 -1.65 6.31 6.42
N PRO A 56 -1.29 5.81 7.62
CA PRO A 56 -1.83 4.53 8.08
C PRO A 56 -3.36 4.48 7.96
N ASP A 57 -3.87 3.28 7.70
CA ASP A 57 -5.31 3.00 7.67
C ASP A 57 -6.13 3.63 6.53
N ILE A 58 -5.48 4.12 5.48
CA ILE A 58 -6.14 4.58 4.24
C ILE A 58 -6.42 3.47 3.23
N GLY A 59 -6.06 2.22 3.54
CA GLY A 59 -6.26 1.08 2.64
C GLY A 59 -5.11 0.82 1.65
N THR A 60 -3.86 1.02 2.07
CA THR A 60 -2.68 0.65 1.26
C THR A 60 -2.66 -0.86 0.94
N SER A 61 -3.04 -1.71 1.89
CA SER A 61 -3.19 -3.17 1.67
C SER A 61 -4.33 -3.52 0.69
N VAL A 62 -5.36 -2.67 0.60
CA VAL A 62 -6.42 -2.84 -0.42
C VAL A 62 -5.91 -2.44 -1.80
N SER A 63 -5.08 -1.39 -1.89
CA SER A 63 -4.38 -1.02 -3.12
C SER A 63 -3.42 -2.12 -3.59
N TYR A 64 -2.74 -2.79 -2.67
CA TYR A 64 -1.96 -4.01 -2.95
C TYR A 64 -2.80 -5.09 -3.64
N ALA A 65 -4.00 -5.37 -3.12
CA ALA A 65 -4.90 -6.34 -3.72
C ALA A 65 -5.38 -5.92 -5.11
N TYR A 66 -5.76 -4.65 -5.27
CA TYR A 66 -6.13 -4.10 -6.58
C TYR A 66 -4.99 -4.22 -7.60
N CYS A 67 -3.77 -3.84 -7.21
CA CYS A 67 -2.60 -3.91 -8.08
C CYS A 67 -2.26 -5.36 -8.46
N PHE A 68 -2.41 -6.31 -7.54
CA PHE A 68 -2.29 -7.73 -7.85
C PHE A 68 -3.28 -8.15 -8.94
N GLU A 69 -4.56 -7.83 -8.77
CA GLU A 69 -5.61 -8.29 -9.69
C GLU A 69 -5.41 -7.73 -11.10
N GLU A 70 -5.18 -6.42 -11.22
CA GLU A 70 -4.96 -5.77 -12.52
C GLU A 70 -3.67 -6.28 -13.18
N PHE A 71 -2.58 -6.38 -12.42
CA PHE A 71 -1.31 -6.87 -12.97
C PHE A 71 -1.41 -8.33 -13.40
N TRP A 72 -1.99 -9.18 -12.56
CA TRP A 72 -2.17 -10.59 -12.88
C TRP A 72 -3.05 -10.79 -14.11
N LYS A 73 -4.16 -10.05 -14.20
CA LYS A 73 -5.06 -10.10 -15.35
C LYS A 73 -4.37 -9.69 -16.66
N ALA A 74 -3.50 -8.68 -16.62
CA ALA A 74 -2.81 -8.17 -17.80
C ALA A 74 -1.56 -8.98 -18.18
N HIS A 75 -0.84 -9.55 -17.21
CA HIS A 75 0.54 -9.99 -17.39
C HIS A 75 0.85 -11.44 -16.99
N ARG A 76 -0.16 -12.26 -16.63
CA ARG A 76 0.01 -13.67 -16.19
C ARG A 76 0.80 -14.58 -17.14
N ASP A 77 0.81 -14.26 -18.43
CA ASP A 77 1.52 -15.03 -19.47
C ASP A 77 3.04 -14.76 -19.42
N GLU A 78 3.46 -13.62 -18.87
CA GLU A 78 4.84 -13.16 -18.86
C GLU A 78 5.45 -13.09 -17.45
N TRP A 79 4.62 -13.12 -16.42
CA TRP A 79 5.05 -12.93 -15.04
C TRP A 79 4.55 -14.03 -14.12
N ILE A 80 5.38 -14.35 -13.13
CA ILE A 80 5.05 -15.07 -11.91
C ILE A 80 4.94 -14.01 -10.82
N VAL A 81 3.82 -13.95 -10.12
CA VAL A 81 3.64 -13.02 -9.00
C VAL A 81 3.79 -13.77 -7.70
N VAL A 82 4.75 -13.35 -6.88
CA VAL A 82 4.94 -13.84 -5.51
C VAL A 82 4.40 -12.77 -4.57
N ALA A 83 3.21 -13.02 -4.04
CA ALA A 83 2.54 -12.16 -3.08
C ALA A 83 3.02 -12.53 -1.66
N VAL A 84 3.39 -11.55 -0.83
CA VAL A 84 3.99 -11.79 0.50
C VAL A 84 3.43 -10.80 1.52
N SER A 85 3.12 -11.29 2.73
CA SER A 85 2.84 -10.42 3.87
C SER A 85 4.02 -10.39 4.84
N TYR A 86 4.36 -9.20 5.31
CA TYR A 86 5.38 -8.97 6.33
C TYR A 86 4.74 -8.43 7.61
N ASP A 87 5.20 -8.88 8.77
CA ASP A 87 4.75 -8.30 10.05
C ASP A 87 5.50 -6.99 10.39
N LYS A 88 5.20 -6.42 11.56
CA LYS A 88 5.86 -5.20 12.06
C LYS A 88 7.33 -5.40 12.46
N ASN A 89 7.79 -6.64 12.56
CA ASN A 89 9.20 -6.98 12.80
C ASN A 89 9.94 -7.23 11.49
N GLU A 90 9.32 -6.92 10.35
CA GLU A 90 9.85 -7.11 9.01
C GLU A 90 10.08 -8.59 8.64
N GLU A 91 9.39 -9.50 9.34
CA GLU A 91 9.45 -10.94 9.05
C GLU A 91 8.34 -11.32 8.07
N ALA A 92 8.69 -12.12 7.06
CA ALA A 92 7.70 -12.74 6.21
C ALA A 92 6.80 -13.65 7.07
N THR A 93 5.48 -13.56 6.88
CA THR A 93 4.49 -14.34 7.65
C THR A 93 3.71 -15.31 6.78
N GLN A 94 3.39 -14.90 5.55
CA GLN A 94 2.69 -15.73 4.57
C GLN A 94 3.15 -15.33 3.16
N PHE A 95 3.12 -16.28 2.24
CA PHE A 95 3.28 -15.98 0.82
C PHE A 95 2.42 -16.87 -0.07
N ALA A 96 2.17 -16.40 -1.29
CA ALA A 96 1.49 -17.15 -2.33
C ALA A 96 2.18 -16.94 -3.68
N VAL A 97 2.34 -18.03 -4.45
CA VAL A 97 2.96 -18.01 -5.78
C VAL A 97 1.88 -18.21 -6.84
N TYR A 98 1.75 -17.23 -7.73
CA TYR A 98 0.80 -17.21 -8.83
C TYR A 98 1.53 -17.38 -10.16
N GLU A 99 1.26 -18.48 -10.84
CA GLU A 99 1.78 -18.79 -12.17
C GLU A 99 0.66 -19.38 -13.04
N ASP A 100 0.51 -18.87 -14.27
CA ASP A 100 -0.59 -19.27 -15.14
C ASP A 100 -0.49 -20.76 -15.51
N GLY A 101 -1.60 -21.48 -15.38
CA GLY A 101 -1.66 -22.93 -15.58
C GLY A 101 -1.04 -23.78 -14.47
N VAL A 102 -0.57 -23.16 -13.37
CA VAL A 102 0.01 -23.85 -12.21
C VAL A 102 -0.87 -23.61 -10.98
N GLU A 103 -1.05 -24.64 -10.16
CA GLU A 103 -1.80 -24.51 -8.91
C GLU A 103 -1.10 -23.52 -7.97
N THR A 104 -1.86 -22.55 -7.44
CA THR A 104 -1.32 -21.54 -6.52
C THR A 104 -0.75 -22.21 -5.27
N THR A 105 0.55 -22.08 -5.07
CA THR A 105 1.20 -22.51 -3.83
C THR A 105 0.97 -21.44 -2.78
N ARG A 106 0.43 -21.83 -1.61
CA ARG A 106 0.23 -20.94 -0.46
C ARG A 106 0.96 -21.50 0.75
N VAL A 107 1.70 -20.64 1.44
CA VAL A 107 2.40 -21.00 2.67
C VAL A 107 1.95 -20.05 3.78
N SER A 108 1.30 -20.62 4.78
CA SER A 108 0.94 -19.93 6.03
C SER A 108 2.03 -20.19 7.07
N HIS A 109 2.41 -19.18 7.85
CA HIS A 109 3.55 -19.23 8.79
C HIS A 109 4.90 -19.44 8.08
N ALA A 110 5.10 -18.70 6.99
CA ALA A 110 6.39 -18.63 6.32
C ALA A 110 7.43 -17.93 7.21
N ASP A 111 8.70 -18.15 6.90
CA ASP A 111 9.82 -17.32 7.32
C ASP A 111 10.60 -16.84 6.08
N GLU A 112 11.55 -15.92 6.30
CA GLU A 112 12.33 -15.34 5.22
C GLU A 112 13.18 -16.39 4.47
N ASP A 113 13.67 -17.42 5.16
CA ASP A 113 14.48 -18.49 4.57
C ASP A 113 13.65 -19.39 3.64
N THR A 114 12.40 -19.68 4.02
CA THR A 114 11.44 -20.41 3.20
C THR A 114 11.10 -19.63 1.94
N LEU A 115 10.80 -18.33 2.07
CA LEU A 115 10.55 -17.45 0.93
C LEU A 115 11.76 -17.41 -0.01
N LEU A 116 12.96 -17.24 0.53
CA LEU A 116 14.21 -17.23 -0.23
C LEU A 116 14.46 -18.53 -0.98
N THR A 117 14.16 -19.66 -0.34
CA THR A 117 14.31 -20.98 -0.97
C THR A 117 13.37 -21.12 -2.17
N VAL A 118 12.11 -20.68 -2.04
CA VAL A 118 11.14 -20.69 -3.15
C VAL A 118 11.58 -19.76 -4.27
N LEU A 119 11.98 -18.53 -3.97
CA LEU A 119 12.44 -17.57 -4.97
C LEU A 119 13.67 -18.07 -5.74
N ARG A 120 14.65 -18.67 -5.05
CA ARG A 120 15.82 -19.29 -5.70
C ARG A 120 15.42 -20.48 -6.57
N GLY A 121 14.48 -21.30 -6.11
CA GLY A 121 13.94 -22.41 -6.87
C GLY A 121 13.29 -21.96 -8.19
N LEU A 122 12.42 -20.95 -8.11
CA LEU A 122 11.78 -20.34 -9.28
C LEU A 122 12.80 -19.75 -10.25
N GLN A 123 13.77 -18.97 -9.74
CA GLN A 123 14.81 -18.38 -10.59
C GLN A 123 15.63 -19.47 -11.28
N HIS A 124 16.03 -20.52 -10.56
CA HIS A 124 16.79 -21.63 -11.15
C HIS A 124 16.00 -22.36 -12.26
N GLN A 125 14.68 -22.52 -12.09
CA GLN A 125 13.83 -23.11 -13.12
C GLN A 125 13.77 -22.23 -14.38
N LEU A 126 13.68 -20.91 -14.22
CA LEU A 126 13.69 -19.95 -15.33
C LEU A 126 15.04 -19.93 -16.05
N ASP A 127 16.14 -19.95 -15.31
CA ASP A 127 17.51 -19.97 -15.87
C ASP A 127 17.74 -21.26 -16.68
N LYS A 128 17.37 -22.42 -16.13
CA LYS A 128 17.46 -23.70 -16.83
C LYS A 128 16.60 -23.71 -18.11
N LEU A 129 15.40 -23.15 -18.04
CA LEU A 129 14.53 -23.02 -19.20
C LEU A 129 15.14 -22.08 -20.27
N ALA A 130 15.94 -21.10 -19.87
CA ALA A 130 16.70 -20.25 -20.79
C ALA A 130 17.80 -21.04 -21.50
N GLU A 131 18.59 -21.79 -20.73
CA GLU A 131 19.69 -22.63 -21.23
C GLU A 131 19.18 -23.70 -22.21
N ASP A 132 18.10 -24.39 -21.86
CA ASP A 132 17.47 -25.44 -22.70
C ASP A 132 16.94 -24.91 -24.05
N GLN A 133 16.83 -23.59 -24.19
CA GLN A 133 16.33 -22.92 -25.38
C GLN A 133 17.42 -22.23 -26.20
N ASP A 134 18.66 -22.21 -25.70
CA ASP A 134 19.78 -21.66 -26.44
C ASP A 134 20.02 -22.47 -27.73
N GLY A 135 20.18 -21.78 -28.85
CA GLY A 135 20.30 -22.38 -30.19
C GLY A 135 19.00 -22.88 -30.86
N LYS A 136 17.81 -22.75 -30.24
CA LYS A 136 16.51 -23.02 -30.90
C LYS A 136 16.07 -21.83 -31.77
N SER A 137 15.27 -22.09 -32.82
CA SER A 137 14.68 -21.01 -33.62
C SER A 137 13.70 -20.18 -32.78
N GLU A 138 13.58 -18.89 -33.07
CA GLU A 138 12.67 -17.96 -32.35
C GLU A 138 11.22 -18.45 -32.34
N GLU A 139 10.76 -19.14 -33.39
CA GLU A 139 9.43 -19.72 -33.50
C GLU A 139 9.16 -20.85 -32.49
N THR A 140 10.22 -21.45 -31.92
CA THR A 140 10.14 -22.57 -30.98
C THR A 140 10.47 -22.15 -29.55
N LYS A 141 10.92 -20.91 -29.33
CA LYS A 141 11.27 -20.42 -28.00
C LYS A 141 10.01 -20.12 -27.19
N LYS A 142 9.92 -20.71 -26.01
CA LYS A 142 8.96 -20.33 -24.98
C LYS A 142 9.44 -19.05 -24.32
N LYS A 143 8.54 -18.07 -24.22
CA LYS A 143 8.78 -16.84 -23.47
C LYS A 143 9.14 -17.18 -22.02
N ILE A 144 10.29 -16.69 -21.57
CA ILE A 144 10.76 -16.89 -20.20
C ILE A 144 10.05 -15.87 -19.32
N LYS A 145 9.33 -16.35 -18.31
CA LYS A 145 8.62 -15.49 -17.37
C LYS A 145 9.59 -14.73 -16.47
N LYS A 146 9.12 -13.63 -15.88
CA LYS A 146 9.83 -12.87 -14.85
C LYS A 146 9.13 -13.01 -13.50
N ILE A 147 9.84 -12.76 -12.41
CA ILE A 147 9.28 -12.80 -11.06
C ILE A 147 9.02 -11.37 -10.58
N LEU A 148 7.79 -11.10 -10.17
CA LEU A 148 7.38 -9.90 -9.42
C LEU A 148 7.17 -10.28 -7.96
N LEU A 149 7.82 -9.57 -7.05
CA LEU A 149 7.58 -9.69 -5.61
C LEU A 149 6.64 -8.56 -5.16
N LEU A 150 5.44 -8.91 -4.75
CA LEU A 150 4.41 -7.98 -4.32
C LEU A 150 4.21 -8.10 -2.81
N CYS A 151 4.55 -7.06 -2.05
CA CYS A 151 4.61 -7.12 -0.59
C CYS A 151 3.52 -6.26 0.05
N ASP A 152 2.80 -6.82 1.03
CA ASP A 152 1.99 -6.09 2.00
C ASP A 152 2.75 -6.05 3.34
N GLY A 153 3.25 -4.88 3.71
CA GLY A 153 4.21 -4.69 4.80
C GLY A 153 5.66 -4.62 4.34
N VAL A 154 6.54 -4.19 5.25
CA VAL A 154 7.94 -3.87 4.98
C VAL A 154 8.83 -5.13 5.04
N PRO A 155 9.58 -5.47 3.98
CA PRO A 155 10.62 -6.49 4.05
C PRO A 155 11.91 -5.94 4.68
N LYS A 156 12.72 -6.81 5.29
CA LYS A 156 14.07 -6.45 5.76
C LYS A 156 15.02 -5.97 4.67
N THR A 157 14.86 -6.50 3.47
CA THR A 157 15.80 -6.30 2.37
C THR A 157 15.09 -5.98 1.06
N ARG A 158 15.67 -5.03 0.32
CA ARG A 158 15.25 -4.67 -1.04
C ARG A 158 15.66 -5.76 -2.04
N ARG A 159 14.80 -6.05 -3.02
CA ARG A 159 15.09 -6.97 -4.14
C ARG A 159 14.55 -6.40 -5.44
N THR A 160 15.13 -6.77 -6.57
CA THR A 160 14.67 -6.35 -7.90
C THR A 160 13.24 -6.80 -8.19
N ASN A 161 12.51 -6.02 -8.99
CA ASN A 161 11.09 -6.28 -9.32
C ASN A 161 10.22 -6.44 -8.06
N MET A 162 10.46 -5.59 -7.06
CA MET A 162 9.70 -5.57 -5.82
C MET A 162 8.80 -4.33 -5.76
N VAL A 163 7.55 -4.52 -5.36
CA VAL A 163 6.64 -3.43 -5.02
C VAL A 163 6.15 -3.64 -3.59
N VAL A 164 6.42 -2.66 -2.72
CA VAL A 164 6.11 -2.71 -1.30
C VAL A 164 4.95 -1.78 -1.00
N PHE A 165 3.88 -2.32 -0.44
CA PHE A 165 2.72 -1.59 0.04
C PHE A 165 2.81 -1.50 1.56
N THR A 166 2.92 -0.29 2.10
CA THR A 166 3.12 -0.12 3.55
C THR A 166 2.62 1.22 4.05
N SER A 167 2.19 1.26 5.31
CA SER A 167 2.16 2.49 6.10
C SER A 167 3.57 3.12 6.18
N PRO A 168 3.70 4.42 6.52
CA PRO A 168 5.00 5.08 6.58
C PRO A 168 5.85 4.39 7.64
N ASN A 169 7.07 3.99 7.27
CA ASN A 169 8.00 3.32 8.17
C ASN A 169 9.35 4.03 8.06
N ASP A 170 9.72 4.76 9.11
CA ASP A 170 10.90 5.63 9.11
C ASP A 170 12.20 4.87 8.82
N GLU A 171 12.31 3.63 9.29
CA GLU A 171 13.50 2.80 9.06
C GLU A 171 13.60 2.34 7.60
N TRP A 172 12.48 1.93 7.00
CA TRP A 172 12.39 1.62 5.57
C TRP A 172 12.68 2.84 4.70
N LEU A 173 12.08 3.99 5.04
CA LEU A 173 12.31 5.25 4.34
C LEU A 173 13.78 5.67 4.46
N ARG A 174 14.40 5.55 5.63
CA ARG A 174 15.82 5.88 5.81
C ARG A 174 16.73 4.96 5.00
N ARG A 175 16.44 3.65 4.97
CA ARG A 175 17.23 2.66 4.20
C ARG A 175 17.07 2.81 2.69
N ASN A 176 15.91 3.27 2.22
CA ASN A 176 15.58 3.34 0.80
C ASN A 176 15.44 4.76 0.25
N GLY A 177 15.62 5.81 1.05
CA GLY A 177 15.29 7.19 0.67
C GLY A 177 16.18 7.78 -0.42
N THR A 178 17.42 7.31 -0.56
CA THR A 178 18.38 7.84 -1.56
C THR A 178 18.13 7.31 -2.98
N ASP A 179 17.66 6.07 -3.12
CA ASP A 179 17.52 5.35 -4.40
C ASP A 179 16.15 4.65 -4.56
N GLY A 180 15.22 4.92 -3.65
CA GLY A 180 13.88 4.33 -3.62
C GLY A 180 12.89 5.22 -4.34
N LYS A 181 12.02 4.60 -5.14
CA LYS A 181 10.87 5.30 -5.71
C LYS A 181 9.70 5.15 -4.76
N PHE A 182 9.06 6.27 -4.44
CA PHE A 182 7.91 6.32 -3.54
C PHE A 182 6.70 6.87 -4.28
N LEU A 183 5.55 6.22 -4.09
CA LEU A 183 4.24 6.73 -4.46
C LEU A 183 3.42 6.92 -3.19
N PHE A 184 2.95 8.14 -2.95
CA PHE A 184 2.14 8.48 -1.79
C PHE A 184 0.68 8.50 -2.16
N MET A 185 -0.10 7.56 -1.64
CA MET A 185 -1.55 7.48 -1.85
C MET A 185 -2.27 8.62 -1.11
N PRO A 186 -3.31 9.22 -1.71
CA PRO A 186 -4.06 10.28 -1.07
C PRO A 186 -4.96 9.73 0.06
N LEU A 187 -5.27 10.60 1.01
CA LEU A 187 -6.35 10.39 1.98
C LEU A 187 -7.69 10.20 1.25
N TRP A 188 -8.67 9.64 1.96
CA TRP A 188 -10.03 9.57 1.42
C TRP A 188 -10.72 10.92 1.54
N THR A 189 -11.49 11.29 0.50
CA THR A 189 -12.40 12.43 0.56
C THR A 189 -13.72 12.03 1.24
N SER A 190 -14.51 13.01 1.69
CA SER A 190 -15.84 12.73 2.24
C SER A 190 -16.72 12.02 1.21
N ASP A 191 -16.78 12.58 -0.01
CA ASP A 191 -17.58 12.03 -1.11
C ASP A 191 -17.17 10.57 -1.43
N GLU A 192 -15.87 10.28 -1.49
CA GLU A 192 -15.36 8.91 -1.74
C GLU A 192 -15.76 7.94 -0.61
N LEU A 193 -15.75 8.38 0.65
CA LEU A 193 -16.17 7.55 1.80
C LEU A 193 -17.67 7.31 1.84
N GLN A 194 -18.48 8.32 1.50
CA GLN A 194 -19.93 8.21 1.40
C GLN A 194 -20.32 7.20 0.32
N GLU A 195 -19.71 7.31 -0.85
CA GLU A 195 -19.89 6.36 -1.95
C GLU A 195 -19.49 4.94 -1.55
N ALA A 196 -18.31 4.78 -0.93
CA ALA A 196 -17.86 3.47 -0.46
C ALA A 196 -18.80 2.87 0.59
N ALA A 197 -19.32 3.66 1.53
CA ALA A 197 -20.26 3.18 2.53
C ALA A 197 -21.59 2.71 1.90
N LEU A 198 -22.06 3.42 0.89
CA LEU A 198 -23.25 3.06 0.12
C LEU A 198 -23.03 1.77 -0.67
N VAL A 199 -21.96 1.71 -1.46
CA VAL A 199 -21.61 0.58 -2.34
C VAL A 199 -21.34 -0.71 -1.56
N LEU A 200 -20.66 -0.60 -0.42
CA LEU A 200 -20.39 -1.73 0.48
C LEU A 200 -21.57 -2.06 1.40
N GLY A 201 -22.62 -1.23 1.42
CA GLY A 201 -23.82 -1.46 2.23
C GLY A 201 -23.55 -1.43 3.74
N LEU A 202 -22.70 -0.50 4.19
CA LEU A 202 -22.25 -0.44 5.59
C LEU A 202 -23.32 0.08 6.55
N GLY A 203 -24.38 0.71 6.03
CA GLY A 203 -25.47 1.28 6.81
C GLY A 203 -25.07 2.53 7.60
N LEU A 204 -24.08 3.27 7.11
CA LEU A 204 -23.66 4.57 7.64
C LEU A 204 -24.32 5.66 6.79
N ASP A 205 -24.80 6.72 7.43
CA ASP A 205 -25.32 7.90 6.72
C ASP A 205 -24.19 8.91 6.45
N ASP A 206 -24.42 9.77 5.45
CA ASP A 206 -23.43 10.76 4.98
C ASP A 206 -23.02 11.73 6.11
N ALA A 207 -23.96 12.11 6.97
CA ALA A 207 -23.69 13.03 8.07
C ALA A 207 -22.76 12.41 9.13
N GLU A 208 -22.90 11.12 9.41
CA GLU A 208 -21.99 10.38 10.29
C GLU A 208 -20.60 10.23 9.67
N ILE A 209 -20.52 10.01 8.35
CA ILE A 209 -19.24 9.96 7.63
C ILE A 209 -18.54 11.32 7.71
N ASP A 210 -19.24 12.41 7.41
CA ASP A 210 -18.68 13.76 7.48
C ASP A 210 -18.15 14.08 8.89
N ARG A 211 -18.92 13.78 9.93
CA ARG A 211 -18.46 13.92 11.33
C ARG A 211 -17.21 13.11 11.62
N ARG A 212 -17.08 11.92 11.04
CA ARG A 212 -15.88 11.08 11.20
C ARG A 212 -14.71 11.62 10.40
N VAL A 213 -14.92 12.18 9.22
CA VAL A 213 -13.87 12.84 8.43
C VAL A 213 -13.32 14.06 9.16
N GLU A 214 -14.17 14.85 9.82
CA GLU A 214 -13.74 15.99 10.64
C GLU A 214 -12.77 15.56 11.76
N VAL A 215 -13.06 14.43 12.41
CA VAL A 215 -12.27 13.90 13.53
C VAL A 215 -11.05 13.12 13.04
N PHE A 216 -11.22 12.26 12.04
CA PHE A 216 -10.24 11.27 11.60
C PHE A 216 -9.54 11.59 10.27
N GLY A 217 -9.81 12.73 9.67
CA GLY A 217 -9.06 13.23 8.51
C GLY A 217 -9.12 12.34 7.27
N GLY A 218 -10.17 11.53 7.09
CA GLY A 218 -10.29 10.62 5.94
C GLY A 218 -9.58 9.28 6.10
N THR A 219 -9.23 8.88 7.33
CA THR A 219 -8.74 7.52 7.61
C THR A 219 -9.89 6.50 7.50
N ALA A 220 -9.85 5.66 6.47
CA ALA A 220 -10.94 4.74 6.12
C ALA A 220 -11.30 3.77 7.26
N ARG A 221 -10.31 3.20 7.97
CA ARG A 221 -10.56 2.27 9.09
C ARG A 221 -11.54 2.83 10.11
N PHE A 222 -11.43 4.12 10.43
CA PHE A 222 -12.30 4.77 11.40
C PHE A 222 -13.55 5.37 10.75
N CYS A 223 -13.44 5.96 9.56
CA CYS A 223 -14.59 6.55 8.89
C CYS A 223 -15.64 5.48 8.52
N LEU A 224 -15.20 4.30 8.06
CA LEU A 224 -16.07 3.22 7.59
C LEU A 224 -16.38 2.14 8.65
N SER A 225 -15.86 2.26 9.88
CA SER A 225 -16.09 1.23 10.91
C SER A 225 -17.57 1.11 11.27
N ARG A 226 -18.07 -0.12 11.35
CA ARG A 226 -19.39 -0.44 11.91
C ARG A 226 -19.36 -0.63 13.43
N ASP A 227 -18.16 -0.73 14.01
CA ASP A 227 -17.95 -0.91 15.44
C ASP A 227 -17.84 0.45 16.13
N THR A 228 -18.93 0.88 16.76
CA THR A 228 -19.00 2.15 17.49
C THR A 228 -18.06 2.19 18.69
N ASN A 229 -17.73 1.06 19.31
CA ASN A 229 -16.81 1.01 20.44
C ASN A 229 -15.38 1.30 19.99
N LYS A 230 -14.96 0.74 18.84
CA LYS A 230 -13.68 1.09 18.21
C LYS A 230 -13.59 2.58 17.91
N ILE A 231 -14.68 3.20 17.43
CA ILE A 231 -14.71 4.64 17.14
C ILE A 231 -14.61 5.47 18.40
N THR A 232 -15.35 5.15 19.46
CA THR A 232 -15.26 5.84 20.75
C THR A 232 -13.84 5.75 21.32
N LEU A 233 -13.26 4.55 21.35
CA LEU A 233 -11.90 4.34 21.85
C LEU A 233 -10.86 5.11 21.02
N ALA A 234 -10.99 5.13 19.69
CA ALA A 234 -10.10 5.88 18.82
C ALA A 234 -10.20 7.40 19.08
N LYS A 235 -11.41 7.93 19.33
CA LYS A 235 -11.62 9.33 19.71
C LYS A 235 -10.95 9.66 21.04
N GLU A 236 -11.16 8.83 22.06
CA GLU A 236 -10.56 9.01 23.39
C GLU A 236 -9.04 9.03 23.30
N ARG A 237 -8.45 8.07 22.56
CA ARG A 237 -7.00 8.02 22.34
C ARG A 237 -6.47 9.25 21.59
N LEU A 238 -7.18 9.73 20.57
CA LEU A 238 -6.80 10.94 19.86
C LEU A 238 -6.76 12.15 20.80
N VAL A 239 -7.78 12.29 21.66
CA VAL A 239 -7.85 13.36 22.67
C VAL A 239 -6.70 13.23 23.68
N GLU A 240 -6.42 12.02 24.18
CA GLU A 240 -5.30 11.79 25.08
C GLU A 240 -3.95 12.18 24.45
N LEU A 241 -3.72 11.82 23.18
CA LEU A 241 -2.52 12.20 22.44
C LEU A 241 -2.42 13.72 22.28
N ILE A 242 -3.51 14.38 21.89
CA ILE A 242 -3.55 15.84 21.75
C ILE A 242 -3.22 16.50 23.11
N ILE A 243 -3.84 16.06 24.21
CA ILE A 243 -3.57 16.60 25.55
C ILE A 243 -2.11 16.36 25.97
N ARG A 244 -1.56 15.18 25.68
CA ARG A 244 -0.20 14.81 26.08
C ARG A 244 0.86 15.64 25.37
N GLU A 245 0.67 15.83 24.07
CA GLU A 245 1.66 16.44 23.16
C GLU A 245 1.48 17.95 23.02
N ILE A 246 0.25 18.47 23.09
CA ILE A 246 -0.07 19.91 22.94
C ILE A 246 -0.36 20.50 24.31
N ARG A 247 0.70 20.80 25.07
CA ARG A 247 0.60 21.31 26.45
C ARG A 247 0.34 22.82 26.54
N ASP A 248 0.75 23.56 25.51
CA ASP A 248 0.56 25.01 25.37
C ASP A 248 0.71 25.46 23.90
N GLY A 249 0.65 26.77 23.66
CA GLY A 249 0.83 27.35 22.32
C GLY A 249 2.22 27.13 21.71
N ALA A 250 3.26 26.90 22.53
CA ALA A 250 4.60 26.56 22.05
C ALA A 250 4.67 25.09 21.63
N GLY A 251 3.96 24.19 22.31
CA GLY A 251 3.75 22.81 21.88
C GLY A 251 3.09 22.75 20.49
N LEU A 252 2.04 23.54 20.27
CA LEU A 252 1.39 23.65 18.95
C LEU A 252 2.35 24.17 17.86
N GLN A 253 3.17 25.18 18.18
CA GLN A 253 4.18 25.70 17.26
C GLN A 253 5.30 24.71 16.96
N GLY A 254 5.80 23.96 17.95
CA GLY A 254 6.81 22.93 17.74
C GLY A 254 6.32 21.77 16.85
N LEU A 255 5.00 21.53 16.80
CA LEU A 255 4.40 20.55 15.91
C LEU A 255 4.13 21.09 14.50
N LEU A 256 3.77 22.38 14.39
CA LEU A 256 3.50 23.06 13.12
C LEU A 256 4.80 23.40 12.38
N PHE A 257 5.84 23.72 13.13
CA PHE A 257 7.06 24.38 12.67
C PHE A 257 8.32 23.72 13.24
N GLU A 258 8.28 22.42 13.56
CA GLU A 258 9.44 21.65 14.01
C GLU A 258 10.66 22.15 13.22
N GLU A 259 11.57 22.86 13.90
CA GLU A 259 12.69 23.51 13.25
C GLU A 259 13.40 22.44 12.44
N THR A 260 13.49 22.68 11.14
CA THR A 260 14.28 21.89 10.21
C THR A 260 15.73 21.93 10.69
N THR A 261 16.09 21.02 11.60
CA THR A 261 17.48 20.75 11.92
C THR A 261 18.04 19.94 10.77
N GLU A 262 18.58 20.68 9.77
CA GLU A 262 19.51 20.34 8.68
C GLU A 262 19.28 19.07 7.81
N ASP A 263 18.55 18.05 8.23
CA ASP A 263 18.40 16.78 7.49
C ASP A 263 17.10 16.67 6.67
N THR A 264 16.08 17.48 6.96
CA THR A 264 14.79 17.49 6.22
C THR A 264 14.77 18.39 4.99
N GLN A 265 15.83 19.16 4.74
CA GLN A 265 15.90 20.04 3.56
C GLN A 265 15.87 19.23 2.25
N SER A 266 16.37 17.98 2.29
CA SER A 266 16.32 17.06 1.14
C SER A 266 14.91 16.54 0.79
N VAL A 267 13.99 16.48 1.76
CA VAL A 267 12.64 15.92 1.59
C VAL A 267 11.67 16.96 1.02
N SER A 268 11.83 18.24 1.42
CA SER A 268 11.02 19.35 0.92
C SER A 268 11.34 19.70 -0.53
N ASP A 269 12.62 19.62 -0.93
CA ASP A 269 13.04 19.91 -2.31
C ASP A 269 12.50 18.85 -3.31
N TYR A 270 12.30 17.61 -2.85
CA TYR A 270 11.76 16.52 -3.68
C TYR A 270 10.30 16.71 -4.07
N CYS A 271 9.51 17.44 -3.26
CA CYS A 271 8.09 17.70 -3.54
C CYS A 271 7.88 18.86 -4.53
N LEU A 272 8.88 19.72 -4.71
CA LEU A 272 8.75 20.95 -5.51
C LEU A 272 9.31 20.83 -6.94
N ASP A 273 10.16 19.82 -7.23
CA ASP A 273 10.92 19.77 -8.48
C ASP A 273 10.21 19.09 -9.67
N LYS A 274 8.93 18.73 -9.56
CA LYS A 274 8.11 18.36 -10.71
C LYS A 274 6.98 19.34 -10.91
N GLY A 275 7.32 20.46 -11.57
CA GLY A 275 6.41 21.45 -12.10
C GLY A 275 5.32 20.84 -12.99
N ARG A 276 4.21 20.45 -12.37
CA ARG A 276 2.85 20.61 -12.87
C ARG A 276 2.01 21.01 -11.67
N GLU A 277 1.55 22.27 -11.68
CA GLU A 277 0.46 22.70 -10.82
C GLU A 277 -0.76 21.82 -11.10
N VAL A 278 -0.92 20.76 -10.31
CA VAL A 278 -2.25 20.25 -9.99
C VAL A 278 -2.67 21.07 -8.78
N GLN A 279 -3.69 21.91 -8.96
CA GLN A 279 -4.31 22.64 -7.85
C GLN A 279 -4.84 21.63 -6.83
N LEU A 280 -4.01 21.25 -5.87
CA LEU A 280 -4.42 20.53 -4.68
C LEU A 280 -5.15 21.54 -3.79
N GLY A 281 -6.48 21.52 -3.90
CA GLY A 281 -7.35 22.19 -2.96
C GLY A 281 -7.10 21.68 -1.54
N GLY A 282 -6.88 22.62 -0.61
CA GLY A 282 -6.98 22.37 0.83
C GLY A 282 -5.73 21.78 1.46
N PHE A 283 -4.78 22.63 1.85
CA PHE A 283 -3.73 22.29 2.80
C PHE A 283 -4.34 21.70 4.09
N SER A 284 -4.19 20.38 4.29
CA SER A 284 -4.21 19.80 5.64
C SER A 284 -2.82 19.92 6.22
N SER A 285 -2.68 20.71 7.30
CA SER A 285 -1.42 21.01 7.98
C SER A 285 -0.56 19.75 8.25
N PRO A 286 0.78 19.82 8.12
CA PRO A 286 1.74 18.73 8.44
C PRO A 286 1.52 18.04 9.80
N ILE A 287 0.89 18.75 10.75
CA ILE A 287 0.47 18.21 12.04
C ILE A 287 -0.45 16.99 11.90
N ARG A 288 -1.48 17.07 11.04
CA ARG A 288 -2.48 15.99 10.94
C ARG A 288 -1.85 14.67 10.49
N MET A 289 -0.82 14.74 9.66
CA MET A 289 -0.06 13.56 9.20
C MET A 289 0.77 12.91 10.31
N LYS A 290 1.48 13.70 11.14
CA LYS A 290 2.31 13.20 12.24
C LYS A 290 1.50 12.56 13.38
N TYR A 291 0.34 13.13 13.70
CA TYR A 291 -0.52 12.58 14.75
C TYR A 291 -1.22 11.29 14.33
N PHE A 292 -1.66 11.20 13.07
CA PHE A 292 -2.23 9.94 12.56
C PHE A 292 -1.19 8.83 12.46
N ALA A 293 0.05 9.14 12.04
CA ALA A 293 1.12 8.15 12.03
C ALA A 293 1.43 7.60 13.45
N LYS A 294 1.63 8.48 14.44
CA LYS A 294 1.93 8.06 15.83
C LYS A 294 0.77 7.43 16.60
N ALA A 295 -0.48 7.75 16.24
CA ALA A 295 -1.67 7.18 16.88
C ALA A 295 -1.95 5.73 16.42
N VAL A 296 -1.49 5.37 15.22
CA VAL A 296 -1.79 4.09 14.57
C VAL A 296 -0.67 3.05 14.77
N ASP A 297 0.51 3.43 15.24
CA ASP A 297 1.60 2.49 15.62
C ASP A 297 1.31 1.59 16.85
N PHE A 298 0.09 1.66 17.41
CA PHE A 298 -0.32 0.88 18.58
C PHE A 298 -1.46 -0.11 18.26
N GLU A 299 -1.22 -0.99 17.29
CA GLU A 299 -1.84 -2.33 17.18
C GLU A 299 -0.77 -3.44 17.14
#